data_AF-A0A1F7P0N0-F1
#
_entry.id   AF-A0A1F7P0N0-F1
#
_cell.length_a   1.000
_cell.length_b   1.000
_cell.length_c   1.000
_cell.angle_alpha   90.00
_cell.angle_beta   90.00
_cell.angle_gamma   90.00
#
_symmetry.space_group_name_H-M   'P 1'
#
loop_
_entity.id
_entity.type
_entity.pdbx_description
1 polymer ?
#
loop_
_entity_poly.entity_id
_entity_poly.type
_entity_poly.pdbx_seq_one_letter_code
_entity_poly.pdbx_strand_id
1 'polypeptide(L)'
;MNISLAPDGPLDAAATLARYHLWGDDPANRVAGEVFLRVCRLDGRLVPYEVRWRGPVDDARLDVRVPGVRGAHTVDAVTAEVRRIFGLDFDLPGFYRFAKGDPALAELIEPFYGMRPTLAPTALEMLVGSITAQQVNLEFAFACRARLVRRWGTPVAFGRETVWAFPGAATLARAPVSAYRALKFSGRKAEYIRGTAAAVSSRALDLDALARAPSAQVIERLTALRGLGRWTADWFLARCLGRGDVCPAGDLAVRKVFARYYGRGRAPGEDAIRRRARAWGQWQNLAIHYLLAGLRRGQPAAGGTA
;
A
#
# COMPACT_ATOMS: atom_id res chain seq x y z
N MET A 1 -7.46 1.90 25.08
CA MET A 1 -8.51 0.90 24.83
C MET A 1 -7.90 -0.24 24.02
N ASN A 2 -8.39 -1.47 24.24
CA ASN A 2 -7.99 -2.66 23.48
C ASN A 2 -9.19 -3.10 22.63
N ILE A 3 -8.95 -3.36 21.35
CA ILE A 3 -9.94 -3.84 20.38
C ILE A 3 -9.39 -5.15 19.83
N SER A 4 -10.19 -6.20 19.72
CA SER A 4 -9.76 -7.43 19.05
C SER A 4 -10.52 -7.55 17.73
N LEU A 5 -9.79 -7.77 16.64
CA LEU A 5 -10.35 -7.97 15.30
C LEU A 5 -10.02 -9.40 14.84
N ALA A 6 -11.00 -10.05 14.22
CA ALA A 6 -10.82 -11.30 13.51
C ALA A 6 -11.02 -11.05 11.99
N PRO A 7 -10.14 -11.58 11.13
CA PRO A 7 -10.35 -11.58 9.69
C PRO A 7 -11.47 -12.55 9.31
N ASP A 8 -12.16 -12.26 8.20
CA ASP A 8 -13.00 -13.27 7.53
C ASP A 8 -12.09 -14.16 6.68
N GLY A 9 -11.86 -15.40 7.15
CA GLY A 9 -10.93 -16.34 6.53
C GLY A 9 -9.47 -16.12 6.97
N PRO A 10 -8.50 -16.78 6.30
CA PRO A 10 -7.12 -16.81 6.76
C PRO A 10 -6.44 -15.44 6.71
N LEU A 11 -5.44 -15.26 7.58
CA LEU A 11 -4.57 -14.10 7.60
C LEU A 11 -3.14 -14.50 8.02
N ASP A 12 -2.21 -14.33 7.09
CA ASP A 12 -0.79 -14.24 7.39
C ASP A 12 -0.43 -12.75 7.52
N ALA A 13 -0.49 -12.25 8.75
CA ALA A 13 -0.21 -10.84 9.05
C ALA A 13 1.25 -10.46 8.75
N ALA A 14 2.19 -11.38 8.98
CA ALA A 14 3.61 -11.15 8.72
C ALA A 14 3.88 -11.01 7.21
N ALA A 15 3.39 -11.94 6.40
CA ALA A 15 3.52 -11.85 4.94
C ALA A 15 2.77 -10.64 4.36
N THR A 16 1.58 -10.34 4.89
CA THR A 16 0.78 -9.17 4.49
C THR A 16 1.59 -7.88 4.70
N LEU A 17 2.13 -7.67 5.90
CA LEU A 17 2.86 -6.44 6.26
C LEU A 17 4.34 -6.42 5.84
N ALA A 18 4.86 -7.50 5.24
CA ALA A 18 6.26 -7.65 4.84
C ALA A 18 6.81 -6.43 4.07
N ARG A 19 5.96 -5.81 3.25
CA ARG A 19 6.32 -4.62 2.45
C ARG A 19 6.86 -3.45 3.26
N TYR A 20 6.54 -3.33 4.54
CA TYR A 20 6.97 -2.21 5.38
C TYR A 20 8.39 -2.36 5.94
N HIS A 21 9.02 -3.53 5.76
CA HIS A 21 10.41 -3.75 6.15
C HIS A 21 11.25 -4.43 5.06
N LEU A 22 10.63 -4.97 4.00
CA LEU A 22 11.33 -5.67 2.91
C LEU A 22 12.33 -4.79 2.14
N TRP A 23 12.06 -3.49 2.00
CA TRP A 23 12.87 -2.57 1.19
C TRP A 23 13.54 -1.47 2.02
N GLY A 24 13.68 -1.73 3.32
CA GLY A 24 14.21 -0.78 4.28
C GLY A 24 13.14 -0.23 5.22
N ASP A 25 13.57 0.70 6.06
CA ASP A 25 12.77 1.25 7.15
C ASP A 25 11.61 2.14 6.67
N ASP A 26 10.44 2.00 7.31
CA ASP A 26 9.29 2.90 7.17
C ASP A 26 8.91 3.52 8.54
N PRO A 27 9.36 4.76 8.82
CA PRO A 27 9.13 5.41 10.12
C PRO A 27 7.65 5.63 10.47
N ALA A 28 6.75 5.61 9.48
CA ALA A 28 5.32 5.80 9.68
C ALA A 28 4.53 4.49 9.80
N ASN A 29 5.13 3.36 9.40
CA ASN A 29 4.52 2.03 9.37
C ASN A 29 5.51 1.03 9.98
N ARG A 30 5.77 1.14 11.28
CA ARG A 30 6.82 0.35 11.91
C ARG A 30 6.33 -1.07 12.17
N VAL A 31 7.05 -2.05 11.64
CA VAL A 31 6.83 -3.47 11.90
C VAL A 31 8.06 -4.01 12.63
N ALA A 32 7.86 -4.64 13.78
CA ALA A 32 8.91 -5.30 14.55
C ALA A 32 8.36 -6.56 15.23
N GLY A 33 8.83 -7.73 14.81
CA GLY A 33 8.24 -9.01 15.22
C GLY A 33 6.75 -9.04 14.87
N GLU A 34 5.92 -9.36 15.86
CA GLU A 34 4.46 -9.47 15.75
C GLU A 34 3.73 -8.15 16.06
N VAL A 35 4.43 -7.03 15.95
CA VAL A 35 3.93 -5.71 16.34
C VAL A 35 3.97 -4.75 15.16
N PHE A 36 2.85 -4.07 14.91
CA PHE A 36 2.73 -2.94 14.01
C PHE A 36 2.41 -1.67 14.81
N LEU A 37 3.21 -0.61 14.62
CA LEU A 37 3.03 0.70 15.26
C LEU A 37 2.82 1.78 14.20
N ARG A 38 1.81 2.62 14.43
CA ARG A 38 1.44 3.71 13.51
C ARG A 38 0.73 4.86 14.23
N VAL A 39 0.65 6.01 13.56
CA VAL A 39 -0.15 7.16 13.98
C VAL A 39 -1.30 7.40 12.99
N CYS A 40 -2.54 7.27 13.47
CA CYS A 40 -3.73 7.70 12.73
C CYS A 40 -3.95 9.21 12.93
N ARG A 41 -4.38 9.92 11.88
CA ARG A 41 -4.78 11.34 11.98
C ARG A 41 -6.29 11.43 11.96
N LEU A 42 -6.87 12.02 13.00
CA LEU A 42 -8.32 12.16 13.16
C LEU A 42 -8.64 13.55 13.72
N ASP A 43 -9.47 14.32 13.02
CA ASP A 43 -9.89 15.67 13.44
C ASP A 43 -8.71 16.59 13.82
N GLY A 44 -7.62 16.53 13.05
CA GLY A 44 -6.39 17.28 13.31
C GLY A 44 -5.50 16.70 14.43
N ARG A 45 -6.00 15.74 15.22
CA ARG A 45 -5.27 15.05 16.28
C ARG A 45 -4.43 13.90 15.72
N LEU A 46 -3.36 13.58 16.44
CA LEU A 46 -2.49 12.43 16.18
C LEU A 46 -2.77 11.36 17.22
N VAL A 47 -3.21 10.20 16.75
CA VAL A 47 -3.62 9.07 17.58
C VAL A 47 -2.67 7.91 17.30
N PRO A 48 -1.63 7.69 18.13
CA PRO A 48 -0.76 6.54 17.96
C PRO A 48 -1.49 5.27 18.43
N TYR A 49 -1.29 4.18 17.69
CA TYR A 49 -1.86 2.88 18.01
C TYR A 49 -0.87 1.75 17.70
N GLU A 50 -1.09 0.62 18.38
CA GLU A 50 -0.36 -0.62 18.20
C GLU A 50 -1.32 -1.70 17.75
N VAL A 51 -0.89 -2.57 16.84
CA VAL A 51 -1.56 -3.82 16.51
C VAL A 51 -0.60 -4.95 16.81
N ARG A 52 -1.04 -5.92 17.61
CA ARG A 52 -0.35 -7.20 17.80
C ARG A 52 -1.16 -8.29 17.11
N TRP A 53 -0.51 -9.19 16.41
CA TRP A 53 -1.19 -10.36 15.85
C TRP A 53 -0.75 -11.64 16.56
N ARG A 54 -1.68 -12.58 16.66
CA ARG A 54 -1.48 -13.87 17.35
C ARG A 54 -2.33 -14.96 16.71
N GLY A 55 -2.00 -16.21 17.02
CA GLY A 55 -2.71 -17.40 16.54
C GLY A 55 -2.21 -17.89 15.18
N PRO A 56 -2.64 -19.08 14.75
CA PRO A 56 -2.31 -19.63 13.43
C PRO A 56 -3.02 -18.87 12.32
N VAL A 57 -2.59 -19.04 11.07
CA VAL A 57 -3.13 -18.34 9.89
C VAL A 57 -4.67 -18.45 9.77
N ASP A 58 -5.23 -19.63 10.07
CA ASP A 58 -6.68 -19.88 10.00
C ASP A 58 -7.48 -19.30 11.18
N ASP A 59 -6.82 -18.92 12.27
CA ASP A 59 -7.48 -18.34 13.45
C ASP A 59 -6.74 -17.10 13.97
N ALA A 60 -6.17 -16.32 13.05
CA ALA A 60 -5.42 -15.13 13.41
C ALA A 60 -6.32 -14.12 14.13
N ARG A 61 -5.76 -13.42 15.11
CA ARG A 61 -6.40 -12.33 15.84
C ARG A 61 -5.49 -11.11 15.84
N LEU A 62 -6.10 -9.92 15.67
CA LEU A 62 -5.42 -8.63 15.72
C LEU A 62 -5.88 -7.87 16.96
N ASP A 63 -5.00 -7.74 17.94
CA ASP A 63 -5.25 -6.97 19.15
C ASP A 63 -4.71 -5.55 18.97
N VAL A 64 -5.62 -4.58 18.86
CA VAL A 64 -5.35 -3.17 18.63
C VAL A 64 -5.38 -2.41 19.95
N ARG A 65 -4.29 -1.74 20.29
CA ARG A 65 -4.17 -0.89 21.48
C ARG A 65 -4.06 0.58 21.10
N VAL A 66 -5.00 1.38 21.61
CA VAL A 66 -5.03 2.85 21.44
C VAL A 66 -4.90 3.52 22.81
N PRO A 67 -3.70 3.99 23.22
CA PRO A 67 -3.50 4.65 24.50
C PRO A 67 -4.23 5.99 24.61
N GLY A 68 -4.69 6.33 25.81
CA GLY A 68 -5.16 7.68 26.13
C GLY A 68 -6.47 8.15 25.48
N VAL A 69 -7.12 7.34 24.65
CA VAL A 69 -8.38 7.72 23.97
C VAL A 69 -9.52 6.76 24.31
N ARG A 70 -10.71 7.31 24.59
CA ARG A 70 -11.93 6.59 25.02
C ARG A 70 -13.17 6.86 24.14
N GLY A 71 -13.05 7.64 23.06
CA GLY A 71 -14.19 7.98 22.21
C GLY A 71 -14.47 6.94 21.13
N ALA A 72 -15.75 6.57 20.95
CA ALA A 72 -16.20 5.64 19.91
C ALA A 72 -15.72 6.06 18.51
N HIS A 73 -15.78 7.35 18.19
CA HIS A 73 -15.30 7.88 16.90
C HIS A 73 -13.82 7.57 16.62
N THR A 74 -12.96 7.63 17.64
CA THR A 74 -11.54 7.29 17.47
C THR A 74 -11.34 5.78 17.31
N VAL A 75 -12.11 4.98 18.04
CA VAL A 75 -12.10 3.52 17.91
C VAL A 75 -12.47 3.13 16.48
N ASP A 76 -13.57 3.67 15.96
CA ASP A 76 -14.05 3.37 14.61
C ASP A 76 -13.03 3.78 13.54
N ALA A 77 -12.42 4.96 13.68
CA ALA A 77 -11.41 5.44 12.74
C ALA A 77 -10.15 4.56 12.73
N VAL A 78 -9.62 4.19 13.91
CA VAL A 78 -8.46 3.31 14.01
C VAL A 78 -8.80 1.91 13.52
N THR A 79 -9.96 1.36 13.90
CA THR A 79 -10.42 0.06 13.40
C THR A 79 -10.53 0.05 11.89
N ALA A 80 -11.12 1.08 11.28
CA ALA A 80 -11.21 1.18 9.82
C ALA A 80 -9.83 1.26 9.15
N GLU A 81 -8.88 1.99 9.74
CA GLU A 81 -7.50 2.04 9.24
C GLU A 81 -6.78 0.69 9.36
N VAL A 82 -6.94 -0.03 10.47
CA VAL A 82 -6.39 -1.38 10.66
C VAL A 82 -7.01 -2.36 9.66
N ARG A 83 -8.34 -2.39 9.52
CA ARG A 83 -9.02 -3.25 8.53
C ARG A 83 -8.48 -3.02 7.12
N ARG A 84 -8.28 -1.75 6.74
CA ARG A 84 -7.72 -1.35 5.45
C ARG A 84 -6.28 -1.83 5.28
N ILE A 85 -5.38 -1.49 6.20
CA ILE A 85 -3.95 -1.81 6.10
C ILE A 85 -3.73 -3.31 6.00
N PHE A 86 -4.45 -4.11 6.80
CA PHE A 86 -4.35 -5.57 6.79
C PHE A 86 -5.19 -6.23 5.67
N GLY A 87 -5.93 -5.46 4.88
CA GLY A 87 -6.75 -5.98 3.79
C GLY A 87 -7.88 -6.92 4.25
N LEU A 88 -8.44 -6.68 5.44
CA LEU A 88 -9.38 -7.62 6.07
C LEU A 88 -10.67 -7.82 5.28
N ASP A 89 -11.01 -6.88 4.40
CA ASP A 89 -12.22 -6.94 3.56
C ASP A 89 -12.02 -7.72 2.25
N PHE A 90 -10.82 -8.25 1.97
CA PHE A 90 -10.60 -9.15 0.82
C PHE A 90 -11.15 -10.55 1.11
N ASP A 91 -11.99 -11.08 0.21
CA ASP A 91 -12.50 -12.46 0.26
C ASP A 91 -11.42 -13.45 -0.21
N LEU A 92 -10.53 -13.86 0.69
CA LEU A 92 -9.53 -14.89 0.39
C LEU A 92 -10.14 -16.27 0.13
N PRO A 93 -11.12 -16.77 0.91
CA PRO A 93 -11.76 -18.05 0.61
C PRO A 93 -12.37 -18.12 -0.80
N GLY A 94 -13.06 -17.06 -1.24
CA GLY A 94 -13.57 -16.93 -2.61
C GLY A 94 -12.47 -16.84 -3.64
N PHE A 95 -11.43 -16.05 -3.37
CA PHE A 95 -10.26 -15.99 -4.24
C PHE A 95 -9.59 -17.36 -4.40
N TYR A 96 -9.47 -18.17 -3.35
CA TYR A 96 -8.87 -19.50 -3.45
C TYR A 96 -9.71 -20.48 -4.24
N ARG A 97 -11.05 -20.46 -4.09
CA ARG A 97 -11.94 -21.24 -4.97
C ARG A 97 -11.75 -20.87 -6.43
N PHE A 98 -11.61 -19.58 -6.71
CA PHE A 98 -11.34 -19.08 -8.06
C PHE A 98 -9.94 -19.47 -8.57
N ALA A 99 -8.90 -19.22 -7.76
CA ALA A 99 -7.50 -19.39 -8.12
C ALA A 99 -7.14 -20.85 -8.42
N LYS A 100 -7.85 -21.83 -7.82
CA LYS A 100 -7.69 -23.26 -8.17
C LYS A 100 -7.95 -23.57 -9.64
N GLY A 101 -8.76 -22.76 -10.34
CA GLY A 101 -9.04 -22.92 -11.76
C GLY A 101 -7.97 -22.32 -12.69
N ASP A 102 -6.99 -21.59 -12.16
CA ASP A 102 -5.90 -20.97 -12.93
C ASP A 102 -4.57 -21.61 -12.49
N PRO A 103 -3.90 -22.43 -13.33
CA PRO A 103 -2.72 -23.19 -12.93
C PRO A 103 -1.60 -22.33 -12.32
N ALA A 104 -1.40 -21.12 -12.83
CA ALA A 104 -0.37 -20.21 -12.33
C ALA A 104 -0.74 -19.57 -10.98
N LEU A 105 -2.03 -19.43 -10.67
CA LEU A 105 -2.47 -18.95 -9.35
C LEU A 105 -2.56 -20.11 -8.34
N ALA A 106 -2.99 -21.29 -8.78
CA ALA A 106 -3.14 -22.47 -7.94
C ALA A 106 -1.83 -22.85 -7.24
N GLU A 107 -0.69 -22.81 -7.95
CA GLU A 107 0.63 -23.08 -7.36
C GLU A 107 1.09 -22.04 -6.32
N LEU A 108 0.44 -20.86 -6.29
CA LEU A 108 0.79 -19.76 -5.40
C LEU A 108 -0.11 -19.69 -4.16
N ILE A 109 -1.17 -20.51 -4.07
CA ILE A 109 -2.07 -20.50 -2.91
C ILE A 109 -1.31 -20.96 -1.66
N GLU A 110 -0.75 -22.17 -1.67
CA GLU A 110 -0.08 -22.74 -0.50
C GLU A 110 1.14 -21.91 -0.05
N PRO A 111 2.06 -21.49 -0.95
CA PRO A 111 3.17 -20.58 -0.60
C PRO A 111 2.81 -19.28 0.10
N PHE A 112 1.59 -18.77 -0.12
CA PHE A 112 1.16 -17.44 0.33
C PHE A 112 -0.21 -17.52 0.99
N TYR A 113 -0.53 -18.65 1.61
CA TYR A 113 -1.81 -18.87 2.26
C TYR A 113 -2.03 -17.84 3.37
N GLY A 114 -3.20 -17.20 3.38
CA GLY A 114 -3.53 -16.08 4.26
C GLY A 114 -2.91 -14.73 3.90
N MET A 115 -2.01 -14.63 2.91
CA MET A 115 -1.40 -13.34 2.54
C MET A 115 -2.43 -12.42 1.87
N ARG A 116 -2.56 -11.21 2.41
CA ARG A 116 -3.47 -10.17 1.91
C ARG A 116 -2.71 -9.00 1.30
N PRO A 117 -3.31 -8.31 0.32
CA PRO A 117 -2.90 -6.97 -0.08
C PRO A 117 -2.78 -5.99 1.09
N THR A 118 -1.57 -5.55 1.41
CA THR A 118 -1.43 -4.35 2.26
C THR A 118 -1.84 -3.09 1.51
N LEU A 119 -2.94 -2.50 1.93
CA LEU A 119 -3.43 -1.23 1.38
C LEU A 119 -2.73 -0.03 2.04
N ALA A 120 -2.66 1.06 1.28
CA ALA A 120 -2.14 2.32 1.74
C ALA A 120 -3.01 2.86 2.88
N PRO A 121 -2.40 3.36 3.97
CA PRO A 121 -3.16 3.89 5.10
C PRO A 121 -4.04 5.09 4.70
N THR A 122 -3.51 5.98 3.87
CA THR A 122 -4.22 7.16 3.36
C THR A 122 -3.97 7.37 1.86
N ALA A 123 -4.89 8.07 1.21
CA ALA A 123 -4.78 8.40 -0.22
C ALA A 123 -3.58 9.31 -0.51
N LEU A 124 -3.27 10.27 0.36
CA LEU A 124 -2.09 11.11 0.21
C LEU A 124 -0.80 10.29 0.29
N GLU A 125 -0.69 9.37 1.25
CA GLU A 125 0.46 8.46 1.35
C GLU A 125 0.61 7.59 0.11
N MET A 126 -0.50 7.11 -0.45
CA MET A 126 -0.47 6.33 -1.69
C MET A 126 0.10 7.13 -2.86
N LEU A 127 -0.39 8.36 -3.06
CA LEU A 127 0.04 9.21 -4.17
C LEU A 127 1.51 9.61 -4.03
N VAL A 128 1.94 10.05 -2.84
CA VAL A 128 3.33 10.39 -2.57
C VAL A 128 4.24 9.17 -2.73
N GLY A 129 3.82 8.01 -2.21
CA GLY A 129 4.54 6.74 -2.36
C GLY A 129 4.70 6.35 -3.83
N SER A 130 3.63 6.50 -4.62
CA SER A 130 3.65 6.20 -6.07
C SER A 130 4.62 7.10 -6.82
N ILE A 131 4.56 8.42 -6.61
CA ILE A 131 5.50 9.37 -7.23
C ILE A 131 6.94 9.05 -6.83
N THR A 132 7.16 8.68 -5.55
CA THR A 132 8.48 8.30 -5.04
C THR A 132 9.03 7.08 -5.78
N ALA A 133 8.20 6.07 -6.03
CA ALA A 133 8.57 4.80 -6.66
C ALA A 133 8.67 4.84 -8.21
N GLN A 134 8.23 5.93 -8.87
CA GLN A 134 8.32 6.04 -10.33
C GLN A 134 9.77 5.90 -10.83
N GLN A 135 10.02 5.02 -11.81
CA GLN A 135 11.30 4.91 -12.53
C GLN A 135 12.54 4.65 -11.64
N VAL A 136 12.35 4.02 -10.47
CA VAL A 136 13.44 3.66 -9.54
C VAL A 136 13.18 2.29 -8.92
N ASN A 137 14.19 1.69 -8.29
CA ASN A 137 13.99 0.49 -7.49
C ASN A 137 13.29 0.82 -6.15
N LEU A 138 12.71 -0.19 -5.51
CA LEU A 138 11.92 -0.01 -4.30
C LEU A 138 12.76 0.36 -3.08
N GLU A 139 13.97 -0.17 -2.92
CA GLU A 139 14.87 0.19 -1.80
C GLU A 139 15.18 1.69 -1.80
N PHE A 140 15.52 2.24 -2.96
CA PHE A 140 15.77 3.68 -3.11
C PHE A 140 14.50 4.49 -2.86
N ALA A 141 13.34 4.02 -3.33
CA ALA A 141 12.07 4.68 -3.09
C ALA A 141 11.72 4.71 -1.60
N PHE A 142 11.88 3.60 -0.89
CA PHE A 142 11.66 3.51 0.56
C PHE A 142 12.63 4.40 1.33
N ALA A 143 13.92 4.42 0.98
CA ALA A 143 14.89 5.32 1.60
C ALA A 143 14.52 6.80 1.43
N CYS A 144 14.10 7.22 0.22
CA CYS A 144 13.63 8.59 -0.03
C CYS A 144 12.38 8.92 0.79
N ARG A 145 11.40 8.00 0.83
CA ARG A 145 10.17 8.17 1.61
C ARG A 145 10.48 8.26 3.11
N ALA A 146 11.37 7.43 3.64
CA ALA A 146 11.75 7.44 5.05
C ALA A 146 12.42 8.76 5.45
N ARG A 147 13.29 9.31 4.58
CA ARG A 147 13.89 10.65 4.77
C ARG A 147 12.82 11.75 4.76
N LEU A 148 11.85 11.68 3.85
CA LEU A 148 10.71 12.61 3.79
C LEU A 148 9.87 12.58 5.07
N VAL A 149 9.54 11.39 5.57
CA VAL A 149 8.77 11.22 6.81
C VAL A 149 9.55 11.73 8.02
N ARG A 150 10.84 11.44 8.13
CA ARG A 150 11.66 11.98 9.24
C ARG A 150 11.80 13.51 9.17
N ARG A 151 11.90 14.08 7.98
CA ARG A 151 12.12 15.51 7.77
C ARG A 151 10.87 16.35 8.05
N TRP A 152 9.69 15.86 7.67
CA TRP A 152 8.45 16.65 7.70
C TRP A 152 7.27 15.97 8.40
N GLY A 153 7.37 14.70 8.75
CA GLY A 153 6.41 14.03 9.61
C GLY A 153 6.53 14.51 11.05
N THR A 154 5.53 14.19 11.86
CA THR A 154 5.50 14.55 13.29
C THR A 154 5.86 13.33 14.12
N PRO A 155 6.96 13.34 14.90
CA PRO A 155 7.26 12.24 15.82
C PRO A 155 6.22 12.21 16.94
N VAL A 156 5.73 11.02 17.25
CA VAL A 156 4.76 10.76 18.32
C VAL A 156 5.31 9.67 19.21
N ALA A 157 5.35 9.94 20.51
CA ALA A 157 5.78 8.98 21.51
C ALA A 157 4.72 7.90 21.72
N PHE A 158 5.17 6.65 21.85
CA PHE A 158 4.32 5.51 22.16
C PHE A 158 5.07 4.57 23.11
N GLY A 159 4.86 4.77 24.41
CA GLY A 159 5.68 4.12 25.43
C GLY A 159 7.14 4.57 25.31
N ARG A 160 8.06 3.61 25.11
CA ARG A 160 9.50 3.88 24.88
C ARG A 160 9.85 4.06 23.41
N GLU A 161 8.90 3.84 22.51
CA GLU A 161 9.10 3.93 21.06
C GLU A 161 8.71 5.33 20.55
N THR A 162 9.30 5.72 19.42
CA THR A 162 8.82 6.86 18.61
C THR A 162 8.34 6.34 17.26
N VAL A 163 7.17 6.82 16.83
CA VAL A 163 6.60 6.56 15.51
C VAL A 163 6.24 7.88 14.85
N TRP A 164 6.37 7.98 13.53
CA TRP A 164 6.14 9.24 12.82
C TRP A 164 4.75 9.27 12.21
N ALA A 165 3.97 10.32 12.50
CA ALA A 165 2.82 10.65 11.68
C ALA A 165 3.29 11.13 10.31
N PHE A 166 2.70 10.61 9.23
CA PHE A 166 3.01 11.06 7.89
C PHE A 166 2.71 12.56 7.72
N PRO A 167 3.55 13.33 6.99
CA PRO A 167 3.33 14.75 6.77
C PRO A 167 1.99 15.04 6.09
N GLY A 168 1.29 16.07 6.55
CA GLY A 168 0.07 16.55 5.92
C GLY A 168 0.32 17.24 4.58
N ALA A 169 -0.72 17.33 3.74
CA ALA A 169 -0.65 17.93 2.41
C ALA A 169 -0.10 19.37 2.44
N ALA A 170 -0.56 20.21 3.37
CA ALA A 170 -0.09 21.59 3.51
C ALA A 170 1.43 21.69 3.78
N THR A 171 2.00 20.77 4.56
CA THR A 171 3.44 20.71 4.83
C THR A 171 4.22 20.37 3.57
N LEU A 172 3.77 19.36 2.83
CA LEU A 172 4.40 18.94 1.58
C LEU A 172 4.28 20.03 0.49
N ALA A 173 3.14 20.71 0.41
CA ALA A 173 2.89 21.78 -0.55
C ALA A 173 3.81 23.01 -0.34
N ARG A 174 4.12 23.35 0.92
CA ARG A 174 4.97 24.50 1.25
C ARG A 174 6.47 24.24 1.14
N ALA A 175 6.90 22.97 1.18
CA ALA A 175 8.32 22.64 1.09
C ALA A 175 8.89 23.01 -0.30
N PRO A 176 10.02 23.75 -0.39
CA PRO A 176 10.61 24.13 -1.66
C PRO A 176 11.25 22.91 -2.36
N VAL A 177 11.36 22.97 -3.71
CA VAL A 177 11.98 21.90 -4.53
C VAL A 177 13.36 21.52 -4.00
N SER A 178 14.18 22.49 -3.60
CA SER A 178 15.53 22.27 -3.06
C SER A 178 15.53 21.36 -1.83
N ALA A 179 14.53 21.46 -0.97
CA ALA A 179 14.42 20.64 0.23
C ALA A 179 14.07 19.18 -0.11
N TYR A 180 13.24 18.92 -1.12
CA TYR A 180 13.03 17.57 -1.65
C TYR A 180 14.30 17.00 -2.28
N ARG A 181 15.05 17.81 -3.02
CA ARG A 181 16.32 17.39 -3.63
C ARG A 181 17.36 16.99 -2.59
N ALA A 182 17.40 17.68 -1.45
CA ALA A 182 18.24 17.29 -0.31
C ALA A 182 17.90 15.88 0.22
N LEU A 183 16.64 15.44 0.07
CA LEU A 183 16.17 14.09 0.40
C LEU A 183 16.33 13.07 -0.75
N LYS A 184 17.07 13.44 -1.80
CA LYS A 184 17.38 12.65 -3.02
C LYS A 184 16.22 12.46 -4.01
N PHE A 185 15.16 13.26 -3.92
CA PHE A 185 14.16 13.32 -5.00
C PHE A 185 14.71 14.07 -6.22
N SER A 186 14.29 13.66 -7.42
CA SER A 186 14.54 14.46 -8.63
C SER A 186 13.70 15.76 -8.59
N GLY A 187 14.11 16.77 -9.36
CA GLY A 187 13.36 18.03 -9.47
C GLY A 187 11.90 17.80 -9.91
N ARG A 188 11.70 16.94 -10.92
CA ARG A 188 10.35 16.56 -11.39
C ARG A 188 9.51 15.89 -10.30
N LYS A 189 10.06 14.90 -9.58
CA LYS A 189 9.31 14.24 -8.48
C LYS A 189 8.97 15.22 -7.36
N ALA A 190 9.88 16.14 -7.04
CA ALA A 190 9.61 17.20 -6.07
C ALA A 190 8.46 18.13 -6.51
N GLU A 191 8.44 18.53 -7.78
CA GLU A 191 7.32 19.29 -8.36
C GLU A 191 6.00 18.51 -8.32
N TYR A 192 6.02 17.21 -8.64
CA TYR A 192 4.81 16.38 -8.65
C TYR A 192 4.24 16.16 -7.24
N ILE A 193 5.10 15.87 -6.25
CA ILE A 193 4.67 15.74 -4.85
C ILE A 193 4.10 17.06 -4.36
N ARG A 194 4.80 18.17 -4.61
CA ARG A 194 4.35 19.51 -4.18
C ARG A 194 3.03 19.90 -4.84
N GLY A 195 2.89 19.69 -6.15
CA GLY A 195 1.67 19.99 -6.91
C GLY A 195 0.49 19.14 -6.46
N THR A 196 0.69 17.83 -6.28
CA THR A 196 -0.34 16.92 -5.75
C THR A 196 -0.77 17.33 -4.34
N ALA A 197 0.20 17.62 -3.47
CA ALA A 197 -0.09 18.06 -2.11
C ALA A 197 -0.78 19.43 -2.06
N ALA A 198 -0.45 20.35 -2.96
CA ALA A 198 -1.13 21.64 -3.09
C ALA A 198 -2.59 21.45 -3.52
N ALA A 199 -2.85 20.60 -4.53
CA ALA A 199 -4.21 20.29 -4.98
C ALA A 199 -5.07 19.65 -3.88
N VAL A 200 -4.48 18.76 -3.06
CA VAL A 200 -5.16 18.19 -1.89
C VAL A 200 -5.41 19.28 -0.83
N SER A 201 -4.40 20.09 -0.53
CA SER A 201 -4.50 21.13 0.50
C SER A 201 -5.49 22.23 0.15
N SER A 202 -5.69 22.55 -1.13
CA SER A 202 -6.67 23.53 -1.62
C SER A 202 -8.04 22.93 -1.90
N ARG A 203 -8.22 21.61 -1.69
CA ARG A 203 -9.42 20.84 -2.08
C ARG A 203 -9.72 20.80 -3.59
N ALA A 204 -8.79 21.23 -4.44
CA ALA A 204 -8.90 21.01 -5.89
C ALA A 204 -8.87 19.51 -6.24
N LEU A 205 -8.16 18.70 -5.44
CA LEU A 205 -8.27 17.24 -5.41
C LEU A 205 -8.91 16.81 -4.09
N ASP A 206 -10.22 16.57 -4.10
CA ASP A 206 -10.93 15.97 -2.97
C ASP A 206 -10.70 14.45 -2.95
N LEU A 207 -9.90 13.98 -2.00
CA LEU A 207 -9.55 12.56 -1.86
C LEU A 207 -10.71 11.70 -1.38
N ASP A 208 -11.65 12.25 -0.62
CA ASP A 208 -12.82 11.52 -0.12
C ASP A 208 -13.84 11.32 -1.24
N ALA A 209 -14.07 12.36 -2.05
CA ALA A 209 -14.86 12.25 -3.27
C ALA A 209 -14.22 11.28 -4.26
N LEU A 210 -12.89 11.32 -4.41
CA LEU A 210 -12.15 10.40 -5.27
C LEU A 210 -12.33 8.94 -4.84
N ALA A 211 -12.34 8.66 -3.53
CA ALA A 211 -12.52 7.31 -3.00
C ALA A 211 -13.91 6.71 -3.31
N ARG A 212 -14.94 7.55 -3.42
CA ARG A 212 -16.32 7.16 -3.75
C ARG A 212 -16.60 7.12 -5.26
N ALA A 213 -15.73 7.68 -6.08
CA ALA A 213 -15.95 7.79 -7.51
C ALA A 213 -15.76 6.44 -8.25
N PRO A 214 -16.42 6.26 -9.40
CA PRO A 214 -16.14 5.13 -10.30
C PRO A 214 -14.70 5.13 -10.80
N SER A 215 -14.13 3.94 -11.06
CA SER A 215 -12.73 3.77 -11.45
C SER A 215 -12.30 4.64 -12.63
N ALA A 216 -13.16 4.80 -13.65
CA ALA A 216 -12.89 5.66 -14.80
C ALA A 216 -12.68 7.14 -14.42
N GLN A 217 -13.54 7.67 -13.53
CA GLN A 217 -13.42 9.05 -13.05
C GLN A 217 -12.20 9.23 -12.14
N VAL A 218 -11.84 8.22 -11.35
CA VAL A 218 -10.61 8.25 -10.56
C VAL A 218 -9.38 8.34 -11.47
N ILE A 219 -9.35 7.55 -12.54
CA ILE A 219 -8.26 7.59 -13.53
C ILE A 219 -8.18 8.97 -14.16
N GLU A 220 -9.29 9.48 -14.70
CA GLU A 220 -9.36 10.79 -15.32
C GLU A 220 -8.81 11.89 -14.40
N ARG A 221 -9.37 12.01 -13.19
CA ARG A 221 -8.98 13.04 -12.21
C ARG A 221 -7.52 12.95 -11.79
N LEU A 222 -7.00 11.74 -11.56
CA LEU A 222 -5.60 11.57 -11.19
C LEU A 222 -4.69 11.90 -12.37
N THR A 223 -5.02 11.46 -13.59
CA THR A 223 -4.17 11.71 -14.78
C THR A 223 -4.16 13.15 -15.27
N ALA A 224 -5.14 13.96 -14.86
CA ALA A 224 -5.12 15.41 -15.09
C ALA A 224 -4.03 16.12 -14.28
N LEU A 225 -3.52 15.51 -13.20
CA LEU A 225 -2.44 16.08 -12.39
C LEU A 225 -1.07 15.80 -13.03
N ARG A 226 -0.29 16.86 -13.22
CA ARG A 226 1.07 16.78 -13.76
C ARG A 226 1.92 15.81 -12.94
N GLY A 227 2.43 14.77 -13.62
CA GLY A 227 3.29 13.74 -13.01
C GLY A 227 2.57 12.47 -12.55
N LEU A 228 1.24 12.44 -12.65
CA LEU A 228 0.45 11.24 -12.39
C LEU A 228 -0.06 10.68 -13.72
N GLY A 229 0.36 9.45 -14.04
CA GLY A 229 -0.09 8.74 -15.24
C GLY A 229 -1.01 7.57 -14.92
N ARG A 230 -1.44 6.85 -15.96
CA ARG A 230 -2.32 5.67 -15.84
C ARG A 230 -1.77 4.64 -14.84
N TRP A 231 -0.45 4.42 -14.84
CA TRP A 231 0.23 3.55 -13.88
C TRP A 231 -0.03 3.95 -12.42
N THR A 232 0.00 5.25 -12.10
CA THR A 232 -0.27 5.71 -10.73
C THR A 232 -1.75 5.54 -10.38
N ALA A 233 -2.64 5.83 -11.32
CA ALA A 233 -4.08 5.68 -11.11
C ALA A 233 -4.49 4.21 -10.88
N ASP A 234 -3.97 3.27 -11.67
CA ASP A 234 -4.26 1.84 -11.49
C ASP A 234 -3.76 1.35 -10.13
N TRP A 235 -2.55 1.77 -9.71
CA TRP A 235 -2.05 1.43 -8.39
C TRP A 235 -2.85 2.09 -7.27
N PHE A 236 -3.30 3.34 -7.44
CA PHE A 236 -4.16 4.01 -6.48
C PHE A 236 -5.48 3.24 -6.29
N LEU A 237 -6.13 2.84 -7.38
CA LEU A 237 -7.34 2.02 -7.32
C LEU A 237 -7.10 0.69 -6.60
N ALA A 238 -6.00 -0.02 -6.93
CA ALA A 238 -5.71 -1.34 -6.39
C ALA A 238 -5.22 -1.32 -4.93
N ARG A 239 -4.39 -0.33 -4.55
CA ARG A 239 -3.70 -0.30 -3.25
C ARG A 239 -4.16 0.80 -2.31
N CYS A 240 -4.86 1.84 -2.76
CA CYS A 240 -5.55 2.76 -1.86
C CYS A 240 -7.01 2.37 -1.69
N LEU A 241 -7.73 2.17 -2.80
CA LEU A 241 -9.18 1.90 -2.75
C LEU A 241 -9.52 0.41 -2.65
N GLY A 242 -8.53 -0.48 -2.72
CA GLY A 242 -8.74 -1.92 -2.62
C GLY A 242 -9.62 -2.53 -3.73
N ARG A 243 -9.80 -1.83 -4.86
CA ARG A 243 -10.68 -2.31 -5.94
C ARG A 243 -10.19 -3.66 -6.47
N GLY A 244 -11.10 -4.64 -6.54
CA GLY A 244 -10.79 -6.00 -6.95
C GLY A 244 -10.58 -6.15 -8.45
N ASP A 245 -11.25 -5.33 -9.25
CA ASP A 245 -11.35 -5.39 -10.72
C ASP A 245 -10.26 -4.59 -11.46
N VAL A 246 -9.10 -4.39 -10.83
CA VAL A 246 -8.04 -3.53 -11.37
C VAL A 246 -6.73 -4.29 -11.56
N CYS A 247 -6.18 -4.14 -12.77
CA CYS A 247 -4.86 -4.63 -13.15
C CYS A 247 -3.94 -3.45 -13.52
N PRO A 248 -2.88 -3.18 -12.73
CA PRO A 248 -1.83 -2.21 -13.06
C PRO A 248 -0.92 -2.68 -14.21
N ALA A 249 -1.48 -2.91 -15.39
CA ALA A 249 -0.83 -3.61 -16.50
C ALA A 249 0.43 -2.91 -17.05
N GLY A 250 0.53 -1.58 -16.92
CA GLY A 250 1.70 -0.80 -17.32
C GLY A 250 2.89 -0.94 -16.37
N ASP A 251 2.73 -1.62 -15.23
CA ASP A 251 3.80 -1.81 -14.25
C ASP A 251 4.83 -2.83 -14.73
N LEU A 252 6.13 -2.51 -14.58
CA LEU A 252 7.21 -3.37 -15.05
C LEU A 252 7.24 -4.73 -14.34
N ALA A 253 6.97 -4.77 -13.03
CA ALA A 253 6.91 -6.02 -12.30
C ALA A 253 5.69 -6.83 -12.75
N VAL A 254 4.54 -6.19 -12.99
CA VAL A 254 3.37 -6.87 -13.57
C VAL A 254 3.69 -7.45 -14.95
N ARG A 255 4.35 -6.70 -15.83
CA ARG A 255 4.79 -7.23 -17.13
C ARG A 255 5.72 -8.45 -16.99
N LYS A 256 6.61 -8.44 -15.99
CA LYS A 256 7.47 -9.59 -15.66
C LYS A 256 6.68 -10.79 -15.14
N VAL A 257 5.65 -10.60 -14.30
CA VAL A 257 4.81 -11.73 -13.87
C VAL A 257 4.10 -12.37 -15.06
N PHE A 258 3.57 -11.57 -15.97
CA PHE A 258 2.90 -12.11 -17.16
C PHE A 258 3.88 -12.84 -18.09
N ALA A 259 5.10 -12.33 -18.26
CA ALA A 259 6.14 -13.03 -18.99
C ALA A 259 6.43 -14.42 -18.38
N ARG A 260 6.56 -14.50 -17.06
CA ARG A 260 6.87 -15.72 -16.32
C ARG A 260 5.73 -16.74 -16.38
N TYR A 261 4.52 -16.32 -16.02
CA TYR A 261 3.40 -17.23 -15.76
C TYR A 261 2.52 -17.50 -16.98
N TYR A 262 2.46 -16.58 -17.95
CA TYR A 262 1.54 -16.67 -19.09
C TYR A 262 2.22 -16.50 -20.45
N GLY A 263 3.46 -15.99 -20.49
CA GLY A 263 4.14 -15.59 -21.71
C GLY A 263 5.31 -16.47 -22.14
N ARG A 264 5.57 -17.59 -21.44
CA ARG A 264 6.73 -18.49 -21.68
C ARG A 264 8.05 -17.71 -21.81
N GLY A 265 8.25 -16.72 -20.95
CA GLY A 265 9.44 -15.86 -20.93
C GLY A 265 9.35 -14.57 -21.76
N ARG A 266 8.31 -14.39 -22.59
CA ARG A 266 8.09 -13.14 -23.35
C ARG A 266 6.98 -12.30 -22.71
N ALA A 267 7.29 -11.05 -22.39
CA ALA A 267 6.31 -10.15 -21.79
C ALA A 267 5.25 -9.73 -22.83
N PRO A 268 3.96 -10.05 -22.62
CA PRO A 268 2.90 -9.53 -23.46
C PRO A 268 2.81 -7.99 -23.34
N GLY A 269 2.27 -7.35 -24.38
CA GLY A 269 1.96 -5.92 -24.35
C GLY A 269 0.87 -5.58 -23.33
N GLU A 270 0.78 -4.30 -22.94
CA GLU A 270 -0.17 -3.85 -21.91
C GLU A 270 -1.62 -4.24 -22.21
N ASP A 271 -2.08 -4.10 -23.45
CA ASP A 271 -3.45 -4.47 -23.83
C ASP A 271 -3.73 -5.97 -23.72
N ALA A 272 -2.73 -6.80 -24.01
CA ALA A 272 -2.83 -8.24 -23.85
C ALA A 272 -2.91 -8.63 -22.37
N ILE A 273 -2.13 -7.96 -21.52
CA ILE A 273 -2.20 -8.11 -20.06
C ILE A 273 -3.59 -7.74 -19.56
N ARG A 274 -4.12 -6.56 -19.95
CA ARG A 274 -5.47 -6.12 -19.56
C ARG A 274 -6.55 -7.08 -20.05
N ARG A 275 -6.46 -7.58 -21.30
CA ARG A 275 -7.38 -8.60 -21.83
C ARG A 275 -7.39 -9.86 -20.98
N ARG A 276 -6.21 -10.40 -20.64
CA ARG A 276 -6.09 -11.61 -19.84
C ARG A 276 -6.59 -11.40 -18.41
N ALA A 277 -6.30 -10.24 -17.82
CA ALA A 277 -6.74 -9.90 -16.47
C ALA A 277 -8.27 -9.76 -16.38
N ARG A 278 -8.95 -9.27 -17.43
CA ARG A 278 -10.43 -9.21 -17.44
C ARG A 278 -11.10 -10.56 -17.18
N ALA A 279 -10.48 -11.67 -17.59
CA ALA A 279 -11.00 -13.01 -17.31
C ALA A 279 -11.02 -13.37 -15.81
N TRP A 280 -10.26 -12.65 -14.97
CA TRP A 280 -10.30 -12.80 -13.53
C TRP A 280 -11.43 -12.01 -12.85
N GLY A 281 -12.13 -11.13 -13.56
CA GLY A 281 -13.23 -10.34 -13.01
C GLY A 281 -12.81 -9.51 -11.80
N GLN A 282 -13.50 -9.71 -10.67
CA GLN A 282 -13.22 -9.05 -9.38
C GLN A 282 -11.93 -9.53 -8.69
N TRP A 283 -11.30 -10.59 -9.20
CA TRP A 283 -10.11 -11.19 -8.59
C TRP A 283 -8.80 -10.62 -9.14
N GLN A 284 -8.85 -9.63 -10.04
CA GLN A 284 -7.66 -9.07 -10.68
C GLN A 284 -6.61 -8.60 -9.68
N ASN A 285 -7.03 -7.85 -8.66
CA ASN A 285 -6.10 -7.30 -7.67
C ASN A 285 -5.41 -8.40 -6.86
N LEU A 286 -6.16 -9.40 -6.40
CA LEU A 286 -5.62 -10.54 -5.66
C LEU A 286 -4.73 -11.43 -6.54
N ALA A 287 -5.15 -11.72 -7.77
CA ALA A 287 -4.33 -12.45 -8.73
C ALA A 287 -2.98 -11.75 -8.97
N ILE A 288 -3.00 -10.44 -9.23
CA ILE A 288 -1.77 -9.64 -9.40
C ILE A 288 -0.94 -9.64 -8.12
N HIS A 289 -1.56 -9.56 -6.94
CA HIS A 289 -0.86 -9.61 -5.66
C HIS A 289 -0.08 -10.92 -5.47
N TYR A 290 -0.72 -12.06 -5.72
CA TYR A 290 -0.11 -13.39 -5.58
C TYR A 290 0.97 -13.62 -6.64
N LEU A 291 0.72 -13.27 -7.90
CA LEU A 291 1.72 -13.38 -8.98
C LEU A 291 2.97 -12.54 -8.70
N LEU A 292 2.82 -11.33 -8.13
CA LEU A 292 3.95 -10.50 -7.72
C LEU A 292 4.73 -11.09 -6.55
N ALA A 293 4.05 -11.77 -5.61
CA ALA A 293 4.70 -12.49 -4.53
C ALA A 293 5.49 -13.69 -5.05
N GLY A 294 4.90 -14.48 -5.96
CA GLY A 294 5.56 -15.60 -6.64
C GLY A 294 6.81 -15.17 -7.42
N LEU A 295 6.74 -14.03 -8.11
CA LEU A 295 7.90 -13.47 -8.81
C LEU A 295 9.06 -13.13 -7.86
N ARG A 296 8.78 -12.63 -6.64
CA ARG A 296 9.82 -12.33 -5.64
C ARG A 296 10.47 -13.60 -5.08
N ARG A 297 9.68 -14.64 -4.82
CA ARG A 297 10.21 -15.94 -4.35
C ARG A 297 11.19 -16.58 -5.34
N GLY A 298 11.00 -16.34 -6.64
CA GLY A 298 11.88 -16.84 -7.69
C GLY A 298 13.11 -15.99 -8.00
N GLN A 299 13.34 -14.88 -7.29
CA GLN A 299 14.54 -14.05 -7.44
C GLN A 299 15.54 -14.40 -6.33
N PRO A 300 16.83 -14.63 -6.66
CA PRO A 300 17.86 -14.70 -5.62
C PRO A 300 17.83 -13.40 -4.82
N ALA A 301 17.95 -13.49 -3.49
CA ALA A 301 17.99 -12.33 -2.62
C ALA A 301 19.05 -11.34 -3.16
N ALA A 302 18.61 -10.14 -3.54
CA ALA A 302 19.53 -9.13 -4.01
C ALA A 302 20.38 -8.67 -2.81
N GLY A 303 21.68 -9.02 -2.83
CA GLY A 303 22.70 -8.31 -2.07
C GLY A 303 22.86 -8.67 -0.59
N GLY A 304 23.14 -9.94 -0.29
CA GLY A 304 23.96 -10.27 0.88
C GLY A 304 25.42 -10.28 0.45
N THR A 305 26.12 -9.15 0.54
CA THR A 305 27.59 -9.17 0.52
C THR A 305 28.05 -9.81 1.82
N ALA A 306 28.83 -10.89 1.68
CA ALA A 306 29.69 -11.43 2.72
C ALA A 306 30.67 -10.37 3.24
#